data_AF-A0A355EXV1-F1
#
_entry.id   AF-A0A355EXV1-F1
#
_cell.length_a   1.000
_cell.length_b   1.000
_cell.length_c   1.000
_cell.angle_alpha   90.00
_cell.angle_beta   90.00
_cell.angle_gamma   90.00
#
_symmetry.space_group_name_H-M   'P 1'
#
loop_
_entity.id
_entity.type
_entity.pdbx_description
1 polymer ?
#
loop_
_entity_poly.entity_id
_entity_poly.type
_entity_poly.pdbx_seq_one_letter_code
_entity_poly.pdbx_strand_id
1 'polypeptide(L)'
;MGPRRADGPADRHRSVPAAPPLISKAPSLARRGAAAAALALCGGLLFGDVRGMARTERPTQRFPNVLVVTIDTLRADRVSAYGYRRPTTPHIDKLLATGARFSQARTVEPLTQP
;
A
#
# COMPACT_ATOMS: atom_id res chain seq x y z
N MET A 1 -84.83 -18.16 -54.49
CA MET A 1 -84.58 -16.78 -54.01
C MET A 1 -83.75 -16.92 -52.73
N GLY A 2 -82.49 -16.47 -52.72
CA GLY A 2 -81.56 -16.72 -51.59
C GLY A 2 -81.59 -15.60 -50.52
N PRO A 3 -80.51 -15.41 -49.71
CA PRO A 3 -79.24 -16.14 -49.74
C PRO A 3 -78.48 -16.30 -48.37
N ARG A 4 -77.23 -16.76 -48.46
CA ARG A 4 -76.04 -16.53 -47.57
C ARG A 4 -75.78 -17.42 -46.33
N ARG A 5 -74.48 -17.70 -46.17
CA ARG A 5 -73.77 -18.44 -45.11
C ARG A 5 -72.92 -17.48 -44.26
N ALA A 6 -72.50 -17.92 -43.06
CA ALA A 6 -71.16 -17.80 -42.44
C ALA A 6 -71.29 -18.26 -40.96
N ASP A 7 -70.55 -19.26 -40.48
CA ASP A 7 -69.25 -19.17 -39.76
C ASP A 7 -69.38 -18.50 -38.36
N GLY A 8 -68.81 -18.98 -37.25
CA GLY A 8 -67.66 -19.88 -37.05
C GLY A 8 -67.60 -20.50 -35.61
N PRO A 9 -66.41 -20.91 -35.09
CA PRO A 9 -66.32 -22.09 -34.21
C PRO A 9 -65.68 -21.94 -32.82
N ALA A 10 -65.84 -23.02 -32.03
CA ALA A 10 -64.93 -23.59 -31.01
C ALA A 10 -64.64 -22.85 -29.69
N ASP A 11 -64.75 -23.60 -28.57
CA ASP A 11 -63.85 -23.46 -27.42
C ASP A 11 -63.55 -24.83 -26.78
N ARG A 12 -62.41 -24.95 -26.08
CA ARG A 12 -61.79 -26.22 -25.63
C ARG A 12 -61.68 -26.25 -24.11
N HIS A 13 -62.35 -27.19 -23.45
CA HIS A 13 -62.18 -27.42 -22.01
C HIS A 13 -61.34 -28.69 -21.71
N ARG A 14 -60.19 -28.45 -21.07
CA ARG A 14 -59.51 -29.18 -19.96
C ARG A 14 -59.98 -30.62 -19.62
N SER A 15 -59.14 -31.58 -19.22
CA SER A 15 -57.72 -31.53 -18.80
C SER A 15 -57.11 -32.94 -18.55
N VAL A 16 -55.83 -33.13 -18.94
CA VAL A 16 -54.64 -33.74 -18.26
C VAL A 16 -54.79 -35.06 -17.42
N PRO A 17 -53.82 -36.01 -17.46
CA PRO A 17 -54.12 -37.46 -17.35
C PRO A 17 -53.68 -38.19 -16.04
N ALA A 18 -53.93 -39.51 -16.05
CA ALA A 18 -53.40 -40.58 -15.19
C ALA A 18 -51.84 -40.66 -15.18
N ALA A 19 -51.11 -41.41 -14.33
CA ALA A 19 -51.36 -42.28 -13.16
C ALA A 19 -50.02 -42.45 -12.38
N PRO A 20 -49.99 -42.98 -11.13
CA PRO A 20 -48.74 -43.26 -10.36
C PRO A 20 -47.98 -44.49 -10.94
N PRO A 21 -46.76 -44.94 -10.51
CA PRO A 21 -46.34 -45.03 -9.09
C PRO A 21 -44.82 -45.24 -8.70
N LEU A 22 -44.58 -45.67 -7.44
CA LEU A 22 -43.49 -46.53 -6.87
C LEU A 22 -41.99 -46.09 -6.79
N ILE A 23 -41.43 -46.14 -5.55
CA ILE A 23 -40.24 -46.92 -5.03
C ILE A 23 -38.88 -46.84 -5.81
N SER A 24 -37.66 -46.70 -5.23
CA SER A 24 -37.09 -47.23 -3.96
C SER A 24 -36.10 -46.30 -3.18
N LYS A 25 -34.80 -46.67 -3.05
CA LYS A 25 -33.71 -46.04 -2.25
C LYS A 25 -32.30 -46.38 -2.82
N ALA A 26 -31.42 -45.36 -2.90
CA ALA A 26 -29.98 -45.38 -2.51
C ALA A 26 -28.98 -46.35 -3.25
N PRO A 27 -27.65 -46.31 -2.95
CA PRO A 27 -26.75 -45.19 -3.27
C PRO A 27 -25.36 -45.58 -3.87
N SER A 28 -24.57 -44.55 -4.18
CA SER A 28 -23.08 -44.49 -4.13
C SER A 28 -22.21 -45.18 -5.21
N LEU A 29 -21.53 -44.37 -6.04
CA LEU A 29 -20.24 -44.75 -6.65
C LEU A 29 -19.31 -43.56 -7.04
N ALA A 30 -19.43 -42.40 -6.38
CA ALA A 30 -18.73 -41.16 -6.80
C ALA A 30 -17.51 -40.76 -5.93
N ARG A 31 -16.91 -41.69 -5.18
CA ARG A 31 -15.96 -41.36 -4.09
C ARG A 31 -14.47 -41.61 -4.34
N ARG A 32 -14.05 -42.11 -5.51
CA ARG A 32 -12.62 -42.43 -5.79
C ARG A 32 -11.82 -41.35 -6.53
N GLY A 33 -12.46 -40.45 -7.28
CA GLY A 33 -11.74 -39.38 -8.01
C GLY A 33 -11.26 -38.21 -7.14
N ALA A 34 -11.98 -37.88 -6.07
CA ALA A 34 -11.74 -36.66 -5.29
C ALA A 34 -10.46 -36.71 -4.42
N ALA A 35 -10.01 -37.91 -4.00
CA ALA A 35 -8.90 -38.04 -3.06
C ALA A 35 -7.53 -37.68 -3.68
N ALA A 36 -7.28 -38.08 -4.94
CA ALA A 36 -6.01 -37.80 -5.61
C ALA A 36 -5.82 -36.30 -5.91
N ALA A 37 -6.90 -35.60 -6.29
CA ALA A 37 -6.87 -34.16 -6.52
C ALA A 37 -6.60 -33.36 -5.22
N ALA A 38 -7.14 -33.80 -4.08
CA ALA A 38 -6.93 -33.14 -2.79
C ALA A 38 -5.47 -33.21 -2.31
N LEU A 39 -4.81 -34.37 -2.48
CA LEU A 39 -3.39 -34.52 -2.10
C LEU A 39 -2.44 -33.66 -2.96
N ALA A 40 -2.73 -33.49 -4.24
CA ALA A 40 -1.95 -32.60 -5.12
C ALA A 40 -2.08 -31.12 -4.71
N LEU A 41 -3.29 -30.67 -4.36
CA LEU A 41 -3.53 -29.31 -3.84
C LEU A 41 -2.80 -29.09 -2.50
N CYS A 42 -2.91 -30.04 -1.56
CA CYS A 42 -2.22 -29.95 -0.27
C CYS A 42 -0.69 -29.96 -0.43
N GLY A 43 -0.13 -30.70 -1.39
CA GLY A 43 1.30 -30.66 -1.69
C GLY A 43 1.77 -29.26 -2.09
N GLY A 44 1.11 -28.64 -3.06
CA GLY A 44 1.44 -27.27 -3.50
C GLY A 44 1.23 -26.20 -2.44
N LEU A 45 0.26 -26.39 -1.53
CA LEU A 45 -0.04 -25.44 -0.44
C LEU A 45 0.86 -25.62 0.79
N LEU A 46 1.39 -26.83 1.04
CA LEU A 46 2.30 -27.11 2.15
C LEU A 46 3.78 -26.88 1.79
N PHE A 47 4.14 -27.01 0.51
CA PHE A 47 5.46 -26.63 -0.04
C PHE A 47 5.43 -25.23 -0.67
N GLY A 48 4.81 -24.25 0.01
CA GLY A 48 4.78 -22.86 -0.42
C GLY A 48 6.19 -22.29 -0.69
N ASP A 49 6.30 -21.46 -1.72
CA ASP A 49 7.56 -21.08 -2.37
C ASP A 49 8.58 -20.39 -1.43
N VAL A 50 9.43 -21.20 -0.76
CA VAL A 50 10.59 -20.72 0.03
C VAL A 50 11.65 -20.01 -0.82
N ARG A 51 11.50 -20.00 -2.14
CA ARG A 51 12.28 -19.17 -3.08
C ARG A 51 11.99 -17.67 -2.94
N GLY A 52 10.91 -17.30 -2.25
CA GLY A 52 10.46 -15.92 -2.03
C GLY A 52 11.15 -15.15 -0.90
N MET A 53 12.17 -15.70 -0.23
CA MET A 53 13.01 -14.93 0.71
C MET A 53 13.98 -14.00 -0.03
N ALA A 54 13.43 -13.14 -0.89
CA ALA A 54 14.10 -11.92 -1.30
C ALA A 54 14.44 -11.15 -0.03
N ARG A 55 15.74 -11.00 0.22
CA ARG A 55 16.28 -10.24 1.35
C ARG A 55 15.69 -8.84 1.27
N THR A 56 14.71 -8.53 2.10
CA THR A 56 14.17 -7.18 2.22
C THR A 56 15.35 -6.32 2.68
N GLU A 57 15.91 -5.54 1.77
CA GLU A 57 16.90 -4.54 2.17
C GLU A 57 16.19 -3.65 3.17
N ARG A 58 16.63 -3.70 4.43
CA ARG A 58 16.19 -2.73 5.42
C ARG A 58 16.44 -1.37 4.79
N PRO A 59 15.43 -0.49 4.65
CA PRO A 59 15.65 0.84 4.11
C PRO A 59 16.83 1.44 4.87
N THR A 60 17.94 1.67 4.16
CA THR A 60 19.10 2.27 4.80
C THR A 60 18.65 3.66 5.21
N GLN A 61 18.42 3.86 6.51
CA GLN A 61 18.12 5.18 7.05
C GLN A 61 19.35 6.04 6.79
N ARG A 62 19.35 6.72 5.65
CA ARG A 62 20.38 7.67 5.26
C ARG A 62 20.17 8.91 6.12
N PHE A 63 20.79 8.88 7.29
CA PHE A 63 20.98 10.07 8.10
C PHE A 63 21.70 11.13 7.25
N PRO A 64 21.36 12.42 7.38
CA PRO A 64 22.11 13.47 6.73
C PRO A 64 23.54 13.48 7.26
N ASN A 65 24.51 13.78 6.39
CA ASN A 65 25.86 14.09 6.83
C ASN A 65 25.82 15.40 7.63
N VAL A 66 26.37 15.39 8.84
CA VAL A 66 26.43 16.58 9.71
C VAL A 66 27.86 17.08 9.77
N LEU A 67 28.08 18.33 9.34
CA LEU A 67 29.34 19.04 9.48
C LEU A 67 29.18 20.11 10.55
N VAL A 68 29.94 19.99 11.65
CA VAL A 68 30.01 21.00 12.70
C VAL A 68 31.28 21.82 12.50
N VAL A 69 31.14 23.14 12.38
CA VAL A 69 32.26 24.09 12.28
C VAL A 69 32.18 25.03 13.47
N THR A 70 33.26 25.07 14.25
CA THR A 70 33.45 26.03 15.35
C THR A 70 34.63 26.94 15.03
N ILE A 71 34.62 28.15 15.57
CA ILE A 71 35.70 29.13 15.44
C ILE A 71 35.94 29.69 16.83
N ASP A 72 37.15 29.48 17.37
CA ASP A 72 37.51 29.94 18.71
C ASP A 72 37.50 31.47 18.80
N THR A 73 37.08 31.99 19.95
CA THR A 73 36.94 33.44 20.26
C THR A 73 36.10 34.29 19.26
N LEU A 74 35.32 33.68 18.35
CA LEU A 74 34.55 34.43 17.36
C LEU A 74 33.45 35.30 18.02
N ARG A 75 33.55 36.61 17.84
CA ARG A 75 32.50 37.56 18.23
C ARG A 75 31.47 37.77 17.12
N ALA A 76 30.19 37.71 17.48
CA ALA A 76 29.08 37.96 16.55
C ALA A 76 29.16 39.34 15.87
N ASP A 77 29.57 40.40 16.59
CA ASP A 77 29.68 41.76 16.06
C ASP A 77 30.82 41.98 15.04
N ARG A 78 31.56 40.92 14.68
CA ARG A 78 32.62 40.93 13.65
C ARG A 78 32.27 40.11 12.40
N VAL A 79 31.06 39.56 12.34
CA VAL A 79 30.50 38.83 11.19
C VAL A 79 29.55 39.77 10.44
N SER A 80 29.70 39.92 9.12
CA SER A 80 28.92 40.90 8.33
C SER A 80 27.42 40.58 8.35
N ALA A 81 27.02 39.31 8.28
CA ALA A 81 25.62 38.88 8.47
C ALA A 81 25.00 39.18 9.85
N TYR A 82 25.77 39.68 10.83
CA TYR A 82 25.27 40.16 12.12
C TYR A 82 25.35 41.70 12.27
N GLY A 83 25.67 42.42 11.19
CA GLY A 83 25.69 43.89 11.16
C GLY A 83 27.08 44.52 11.20
N TYR A 84 28.16 43.75 11.05
CA TYR A 84 29.50 44.34 10.97
C TYR A 84 29.68 45.16 9.68
N ARG A 85 30.23 46.38 9.81
CA ARG A 85 30.29 47.38 8.72
C ARG A 85 31.17 46.99 7.52
N ARG A 86 32.03 45.98 7.65
CA ARG A 86 32.91 45.50 6.57
C ARG A 86 32.48 44.07 6.17
N PRO A 87 32.48 43.72 4.88
CA PRO A 87 32.12 42.38 4.40
C PRO A 87 33.26 41.38 4.67
N THR A 88 33.50 41.06 5.94
CA THR A 88 34.60 40.19 6.38
C THR A 88 34.29 38.71 6.24
N THR A 89 33.02 38.32 6.11
CA THR A 89 32.60 36.92 6.20
C THR A 89 31.73 36.44 5.03
N PRO A 90 32.04 36.75 3.75
CA PRO A 90 31.12 36.53 2.62
C PRO A 90 30.66 35.07 2.45
N HIS A 91 31.49 34.08 2.78
CA HIS A 91 31.10 32.67 2.75
C HIS A 91 30.13 32.28 3.88
N ILE A 92 30.32 32.83 5.08
CA ILE A 92 29.40 32.64 6.22
C ILE A 92 28.08 33.38 5.93
N ASP A 93 28.17 34.59 5.37
CA ASP A 93 27.00 35.39 5.01
C ASP A 93 26.13 34.66 3.98
N LYS A 94 26.74 34.04 2.95
CA LYS A 94 26.04 33.19 1.99
C LYS A 94 25.37 31.98 2.65
N LEU A 95 26.06 31.30 3.58
CA LEU A 95 25.50 30.15 4.31
C LEU A 95 24.28 30.57 5.16
N LEU A 96 24.39 31.69 5.89
CA LEU A 96 23.33 32.23 6.75
C LEU A 96 22.16 32.81 5.95
N ALA A 97 22.36 33.25 4.71
CA ALA A 97 21.29 33.72 3.82
C ALA A 97 20.39 32.58 3.31
N THR A 98 20.90 31.34 3.25
CA THR A 98 20.15 30.14 2.84
C THR A 98 19.74 29.23 4.00
N GLY A 99 20.12 29.58 5.23
CA GLY A 99 19.93 28.75 6.42
C GLY A 99 19.22 29.48 7.56
N ALA A 100 19.26 28.90 8.76
CA ALA A 100 18.79 29.54 9.98
C ALA A 100 19.93 30.33 10.66
N ARG A 101 19.63 31.53 11.17
CA ARG A 101 20.57 32.40 11.91
C ARG A 101 20.05 32.69 13.30
N PHE A 102 20.81 32.33 14.33
CA PHE A 102 20.45 32.55 15.73
C PHE A 102 21.08 33.84 16.28
N SER A 103 20.32 34.94 16.33
CA SER A 103 20.81 36.24 16.82
C SER A 103 21.05 36.29 18.35
N GLN A 104 20.46 35.38 19.11
CA GLN A 104 20.54 35.35 20.58
C GLN A 104 21.27 34.11 21.14
N ALA A 105 22.08 33.42 20.32
CA ALA A 105 22.97 32.37 20.82
C ALA A 105 24.05 32.96 21.76
N ARG A 106 24.35 32.24 22.85
CA ARG A 106 25.36 32.62 23.88
C ARG A 106 26.08 31.35 24.36
N THR A 107 27.32 31.50 24.82
CA THR A 107 28.00 30.44 25.58
C THR A 107 27.49 30.42 27.02
N VAL A 108 27.51 29.25 27.64
CA VAL A 108 27.24 29.08 29.08
C VAL A 108 28.44 29.50 29.93
N GLU A 109 29.65 29.38 29.39
CA GLU A 109 30.91 29.75 30.03
C GLU A 109 31.83 30.45 29.00
N PRO A 110 32.22 31.72 29.19
CA PRO A 110 33.05 32.47 28.24
C PRO A 110 34.56 32.26 28.44
N LEU A 111 34.99 31.01 28.63
CA LEU A 111 36.39 30.61 28.82
C LEU A 111 36.82 29.56 27.80
N THR A 112 38.09 29.60 27.38
CA THR A 112 38.70 28.60 26.48
C THR A 112 39.32 27.42 27.24
N GLN A 113 39.58 27.58 28.54
CA GLN A 113 39.99 26.50 29.44
C GLN A 113 38.78 25.95 30.22
N PRO A 114 38.72 24.63 30.48
CA PRO A 114 37.65 24.00 31.26
C PRO A 114 37.79 24.24 32.77
#